data_AF-A0A4Y7QP19-F1
#
_entry.id   AF-A0A4Y7QP19-F1
#
_cell.length_a   1.000
_cell.length_b   1.000
_cell.length_c   1.000
_cell.angle_alpha   90.00
_cell.angle_beta   90.00
_cell.angle_gamma   90.00
#
_symmetry.space_group_name_H-M   'P 1'
#
loop_
_entity.id
_entity.type
_entity.pdbx_description
1 polymer ?
#
loop_
_entity_poly.entity_id
_entity_poly.type
_entity_poly.pdbx_seq_one_letter_code
_entity_poly.pdbx_strand_id
1 'polypeptide(L)'
;MIFQENLALATTIQERKKFLKPSNESISNLMNWEERKSLVTKTDREKEFHFFKISKEEFNAAIQDLDEDKKRILFNNVIKEADWYKLLQEVMDEKYFTLENTVEQTIVPFLKYFLKNLSDFIKTLDSITVSRDVINSLANNLGENIIKFYSKAFIVELNYYKKKTLNDKDEVFTEFISNELGTVSKLHEFYCKYPVSTRLAATKTLNLLESFKKALVRTDKDLKKLHNQFKFSSSHINKISASNGDSHEKASSVLILEFSDNYKLVYKPRKLQIVNEFHSLIEWIN
;
A
#
# COMPACT_ATOMS: atom_id res chain seq x y z
N MET A 1 -15.15 9.66 -18.30
CA MET A 1 -15.88 8.59 -17.56
C MET A 1 -15.35 7.18 -17.84
N ILE A 2 -14.99 6.83 -19.09
CA ILE A 2 -14.51 5.48 -19.48
C ILE A 2 -13.20 5.04 -18.76
N PHE A 3 -12.36 5.99 -18.36
CA PHE A 3 -11.02 5.66 -17.86
C PHE A 3 -10.99 5.08 -16.43
N GLN A 4 -11.98 5.39 -15.58
CA GLN A 4 -12.01 4.93 -14.17
C GLN A 4 -12.34 3.44 -14.05
N GLU A 5 -13.11 2.88 -14.97
CA GLU A 5 -13.50 1.47 -14.92
C GLU A 5 -12.29 0.54 -15.14
N ASN A 6 -11.18 1.05 -15.71
CA ASN A 6 -9.90 0.32 -15.75
C ASN A 6 -9.35 -0.01 -14.36
N LEU A 7 -9.76 0.70 -13.31
CA LEU A 7 -9.42 0.34 -11.93
C LEU A 7 -9.92 -1.06 -11.56
N ALA A 8 -10.93 -1.60 -12.25
CA ALA A 8 -11.38 -2.98 -12.10
C ALA A 8 -10.28 -4.02 -12.41
N LEU A 9 -9.27 -3.67 -13.22
CA LEU A 9 -8.13 -4.55 -13.48
C LEU A 9 -7.28 -4.81 -12.23
N ALA A 10 -7.38 -3.96 -11.19
CA ALA A 10 -6.73 -4.19 -9.90
C ALA A 10 -7.44 -5.23 -9.02
N THR A 11 -8.59 -5.76 -9.43
CA THR A 11 -9.30 -6.81 -8.69
C THR A 11 -8.54 -8.14 -8.74
N THR A 12 -8.47 -8.80 -7.59
CA THR A 12 -7.88 -10.13 -7.41
C THR A 12 -8.83 -11.21 -7.92
N ILE A 13 -8.29 -12.42 -8.13
CA ILE A 13 -9.08 -13.60 -8.51
C ILE A 13 -10.23 -13.85 -7.52
N GLN A 14 -9.99 -13.69 -6.21
CA GLN A 14 -11.00 -13.89 -5.17
C GLN A 14 -12.10 -12.82 -5.18
N GLU A 15 -11.75 -11.58 -5.51
CA GLU A 15 -12.75 -10.51 -5.68
C GLU A 15 -13.58 -10.76 -6.94
N ARG A 16 -12.93 -11.12 -8.05
CA ARG A 16 -13.61 -11.43 -9.32
C ARG A 16 -14.53 -12.63 -9.20
N LYS A 17 -14.11 -13.69 -8.50
CA LYS A 17 -14.90 -14.91 -8.22
C LYS A 17 -16.31 -14.58 -7.71
N LYS A 18 -16.44 -13.56 -6.86
CA LYS A 18 -17.72 -13.20 -6.23
C LYS A 18 -18.75 -12.62 -7.21
N PHE A 19 -18.29 -12.03 -8.32
CA PHE A 19 -19.14 -11.24 -9.22
C PHE A 19 -19.14 -11.75 -10.66
N LEU A 20 -18.10 -12.48 -11.08
CA LEU A 20 -18.03 -13.09 -12.39
C LEU A 20 -18.54 -14.53 -12.31
N LYS A 21 -19.65 -14.79 -13.01
CA LYS A 21 -20.27 -16.11 -13.01
C LYS A 21 -19.51 -17.08 -13.91
N PRO A 22 -19.37 -18.37 -13.51
CA PRO A 22 -18.91 -19.42 -14.40
C PRO A 22 -19.83 -19.57 -15.61
N SER A 23 -19.25 -19.73 -16.80
CA SER A 23 -19.98 -20.21 -17.98
C SER A 23 -19.83 -21.74 -18.06
N ASN A 24 -20.90 -22.42 -18.44
CA ASN A 24 -20.91 -23.88 -18.65
C ASN A 24 -20.30 -24.29 -20.00
N GLU A 25 -19.94 -23.33 -20.86
CA GLU A 25 -19.69 -23.60 -22.27
C GLU A 25 -18.21 -23.91 -22.59
N SER A 26 -17.24 -23.52 -21.74
CA SER A 26 -15.81 -23.81 -21.95
C SER A 26 -14.90 -23.31 -20.79
N ILE A 27 -13.79 -24.03 -20.53
CA ILE A 27 -12.69 -23.61 -19.63
C ILE A 27 -11.44 -23.12 -20.39
N SER A 28 -11.63 -22.51 -21.57
CA SER A 28 -10.55 -22.06 -22.45
C SER A 28 -9.56 -21.09 -21.79
N ASN A 29 -10.03 -20.19 -20.91
CA ASN A 29 -9.13 -19.25 -20.24
C ASN A 29 -8.18 -19.98 -19.29
N LEU A 30 -8.70 -20.98 -18.55
CA LEU A 30 -7.88 -21.83 -17.69
C LEU A 30 -6.85 -22.57 -18.53
N MET A 31 -7.27 -23.26 -19.60
CA MET A 31 -6.34 -23.98 -20.50
C MET A 31 -5.20 -23.08 -21.01
N ASN A 32 -5.53 -21.90 -21.53
CA ASN A 32 -4.53 -20.92 -21.99
C ASN A 32 -3.60 -20.46 -20.86
N TRP A 33 -4.14 -20.25 -19.67
CA TRP A 33 -3.35 -19.86 -18.49
C TRP A 33 -2.41 -20.98 -18.05
N GLU A 34 -2.84 -22.24 -18.19
CA GLU A 34 -2.11 -23.43 -17.80
C GLU A 34 -0.90 -23.73 -18.69
N GLU A 35 -1.00 -23.39 -19.98
CA GLU A 35 0.06 -23.55 -21.00
C GLU A 35 1.23 -22.59 -20.82
N ARG A 36 1.05 -21.52 -20.03
CA ARG A 36 2.13 -20.58 -19.75
C ARG A 36 3.24 -21.26 -18.98
N LYS A 37 4.49 -20.93 -19.33
CA LYS A 37 5.68 -21.45 -18.67
C LYS A 37 5.60 -21.22 -17.16
N SER A 38 5.52 -22.32 -16.40
CA SER A 38 5.37 -22.31 -14.95
C SER A 38 6.15 -23.47 -14.34
N LEU A 39 6.68 -23.26 -13.12
CA LEU A 39 7.26 -24.31 -12.29
C LEU A 39 6.19 -25.07 -11.49
N VAL A 40 4.95 -24.56 -11.46
CA VAL A 40 3.84 -25.14 -10.69
C VAL A 40 3.30 -26.38 -11.40
N THR A 41 3.44 -27.54 -10.76
CA THR A 41 2.96 -28.82 -11.29
C THR A 41 1.44 -28.91 -11.25
N LYS A 42 0.86 -29.89 -11.96
CA LYS A 42 -0.60 -30.14 -11.89
C LYS A 42 -1.06 -30.42 -10.47
N THR A 43 -0.31 -31.21 -9.71
CA THR A 43 -0.60 -31.55 -8.31
C THR A 43 -0.57 -30.32 -7.40
N ASP A 44 0.36 -29.39 -7.62
CA ASP A 44 0.42 -28.15 -6.85
C ASP A 44 -0.81 -27.26 -7.12
N ARG A 45 -1.28 -27.19 -8.37
CA ARG A 45 -2.48 -26.43 -8.72
C ARG A 45 -3.75 -26.99 -8.07
N GLU A 46 -3.87 -28.32 -8.00
CA GLU A 46 -5.00 -28.94 -7.31
C GLU A 46 -5.01 -28.58 -5.82
N LYS A 47 -3.83 -28.54 -5.18
CA LYS A 47 -3.68 -28.04 -3.80
C LYS A 47 -4.02 -26.56 -3.69
N GLU A 48 -3.60 -25.73 -4.63
CA GLU A 48 -3.94 -24.30 -4.67
C GLU A 48 -5.45 -24.09 -4.77
N PHE A 49 -6.12 -24.76 -5.69
CA PHE A 49 -7.58 -24.67 -5.85
C PHE A 49 -8.31 -25.11 -4.59
N HIS A 50 -7.87 -26.19 -3.96
CA HIS A 50 -8.40 -26.65 -2.68
C HIS A 50 -8.19 -25.60 -1.57
N PHE A 51 -6.97 -25.09 -1.43
CA PHE A 51 -6.62 -24.08 -0.41
C PHE A 51 -7.41 -22.78 -0.58
N PHE A 52 -7.50 -22.28 -1.81
CA PHE A 52 -8.25 -21.07 -2.17
C PHE A 52 -9.76 -21.29 -2.24
N LYS A 53 -10.23 -22.52 -2.04
CA LYS A 53 -11.64 -22.93 -2.12
C LYS A 53 -12.29 -22.42 -3.40
N ILE A 54 -11.65 -22.67 -4.54
CA ILE A 54 -12.11 -22.22 -5.86
C ILE A 54 -12.16 -23.41 -6.82
N SER A 55 -13.29 -23.60 -7.50
CA SER A 55 -13.44 -24.60 -8.56
C SER A 55 -12.72 -24.16 -9.84
N LYS A 56 -12.50 -25.09 -10.77
CA LYS A 56 -11.85 -24.78 -12.05
C LYS A 56 -12.69 -23.82 -12.89
N GLU A 57 -14.01 -23.96 -12.84
CA GLU A 57 -14.99 -23.16 -13.56
C GLU A 57 -15.04 -21.72 -13.00
N GLU A 58 -15.02 -21.59 -11.67
CA GLU A 58 -14.92 -20.29 -10.99
C GLU A 58 -13.57 -19.61 -11.27
N PHE A 59 -12.47 -20.36 -11.24
CA PHE A 59 -11.14 -19.82 -11.56
C PHE A 59 -11.08 -19.35 -13.01
N ASN A 60 -11.56 -20.16 -13.96
CA ASN A 60 -11.66 -19.83 -15.38
C ASN A 60 -12.43 -18.53 -15.62
N ALA A 61 -13.56 -18.34 -14.93
CA ALA A 61 -14.33 -17.11 -15.01
C ALA A 61 -13.62 -15.91 -14.34
N ALA A 62 -12.87 -16.13 -13.27
CA ALA A 62 -12.16 -15.07 -12.55
C ALA A 62 -10.94 -14.54 -13.33
N ILE A 63 -10.27 -15.37 -14.14
CA ILE A 63 -9.08 -14.97 -14.91
C ILE A 63 -9.37 -14.46 -16.33
N GLN A 64 -10.64 -14.46 -16.75
CA GLN A 64 -11.03 -14.01 -18.08
C GLN A 64 -10.66 -12.53 -18.32
N ASP A 65 -10.52 -12.17 -19.59
CA ASP A 65 -10.39 -10.77 -19.99
C ASP A 65 -11.65 -9.98 -19.60
N LEU A 66 -11.43 -8.76 -19.12
CA LEU A 66 -12.49 -7.88 -18.67
C LEU A 66 -12.89 -6.95 -19.82
N ASP A 67 -14.02 -7.24 -20.45
CA ASP A 67 -14.74 -6.28 -21.28
C ASP A 67 -15.32 -5.12 -20.43
N GLU A 68 -15.87 -4.12 -21.11
CA GLU A 68 -16.40 -2.90 -20.46
C GLU A 68 -17.54 -3.21 -19.48
N ASP A 69 -18.42 -4.17 -19.79
CA ASP A 69 -19.51 -4.55 -18.89
C ASP A 69 -18.99 -5.20 -17.60
N LYS A 70 -18.01 -6.11 -17.72
CA LYS A 70 -17.36 -6.75 -16.56
C LYS A 70 -16.56 -5.75 -15.75
N LYS A 71 -15.83 -4.84 -16.39
CA LYS A 71 -15.14 -3.74 -15.70
C LYS A 71 -16.12 -2.91 -14.88
N ARG A 72 -17.24 -2.51 -15.47
CA ARG A 72 -18.29 -1.74 -14.77
C ARG A 72 -18.89 -2.50 -13.58
N ILE A 73 -19.16 -3.79 -13.73
CA ILE A 73 -19.65 -4.64 -12.63
C ILE A 73 -18.64 -4.65 -11.47
N LEU A 74 -17.37 -4.94 -11.75
CA LEU A 74 -16.33 -5.01 -10.73
C LEU A 74 -16.04 -3.65 -10.12
N PHE A 75 -16.06 -2.58 -10.93
CA PHE A 75 -15.88 -1.22 -10.45
C PHE A 75 -16.95 -0.85 -9.42
N ASN A 76 -18.22 -1.08 -9.76
CA ASN A 76 -19.33 -0.70 -8.89
C ASN A 76 -19.43 -1.56 -7.62
N ASN A 77 -19.12 -2.86 -7.70
CA ASN A 77 -19.33 -3.78 -6.58
C ASN A 77 -18.08 -4.07 -5.74
N VAL A 78 -16.89 -3.83 -6.27
CA VAL A 78 -15.62 -4.08 -5.58
C VAL A 78 -14.83 -2.79 -5.37
N ILE A 79 -14.61 -2.01 -6.43
CA ILE A 79 -13.67 -0.88 -6.37
C ILE A 79 -14.24 0.26 -5.52
N LYS A 80 -15.49 0.66 -5.74
CA LYS A 80 -16.13 1.77 -5.00
C LYS A 80 -16.13 1.59 -3.49
N GLU A 81 -16.25 0.35 -3.03
CA GLU A 81 -16.29 0.04 -1.60
C GLU A 81 -14.90 -0.07 -0.97
N ALA A 82 -13.85 -0.21 -1.77
CA ALA A 82 -12.51 -0.47 -1.29
C ALA A 82 -11.85 0.78 -0.69
N ASP A 83 -11.24 0.64 0.49
CA ASP A 83 -10.58 1.75 1.20
C ASP A 83 -9.46 2.41 0.36
N TRP A 84 -8.75 1.61 -0.43
CA TRP A 84 -7.69 2.12 -1.30
C TRP A 84 -8.24 3.05 -2.40
N TYR A 85 -9.48 2.81 -2.87
CA TYR A 85 -10.13 3.66 -3.86
C TYR A 85 -10.65 4.95 -3.22
N LYS A 86 -11.22 4.87 -2.02
CA LYS A 86 -11.61 6.06 -1.24
C LYS A 86 -10.40 6.97 -0.99
N LEU A 87 -9.26 6.39 -0.60
CA LEU A 87 -8.00 7.13 -0.53
C LEU A 87 -7.60 7.72 -1.88
N LEU A 88 -7.68 6.95 -2.97
CA LEU A 88 -7.37 7.46 -4.31
C LEU A 88 -8.20 8.72 -4.62
N GLN A 89 -9.50 8.71 -4.33
CA GLN A 89 -10.36 9.88 -4.53
C GLN A 89 -9.91 11.08 -3.69
N GLU A 90 -9.52 10.85 -2.43
CA GLU A 90 -9.04 11.91 -1.54
C GLU A 90 -7.72 12.52 -2.00
N VAL A 91 -6.75 11.71 -2.45
CA VAL A 91 -5.45 12.22 -2.91
C VAL A 91 -5.53 12.92 -4.26
N MET A 92 -6.58 12.71 -5.05
CA MET A 92 -6.79 13.43 -6.31
C MET A 92 -7.33 14.86 -6.12
N ASP A 93 -7.63 15.29 -4.89
CA ASP A 93 -7.96 16.68 -4.60
C ASP A 93 -6.81 17.61 -5.01
N GLU A 94 -7.12 18.71 -5.71
CA GLU A 94 -6.13 19.66 -6.24
C GLU A 94 -5.15 20.17 -5.18
N LYS A 95 -5.59 20.28 -3.91
CA LYS A 95 -4.71 20.71 -2.81
C LYS A 95 -3.48 19.80 -2.60
N TYR A 96 -3.57 18.55 -3.04
CA TYR A 96 -2.48 17.58 -2.95
C TYR A 96 -1.63 17.50 -4.21
N PHE A 97 -2.06 18.14 -5.30
CA PHE A 97 -1.24 18.27 -6.49
C PHE A 97 -0.11 19.29 -6.27
N THR A 98 1.06 19.04 -6.84
CA THR A 98 2.13 20.03 -7.05
C THR A 98 2.48 20.00 -8.53
N LEU A 99 3.07 21.02 -9.11
CA LEU A 99 3.68 20.89 -10.42
C LEU A 99 5.19 20.70 -10.24
N GLU A 100 5.65 19.45 -10.19
CA GLU A 100 7.09 19.12 -10.21
C GLU A 100 7.42 18.35 -11.49
N ASN A 101 8.52 18.71 -12.15
CA ASN A 101 9.02 18.04 -13.35
C ASN A 101 9.85 16.79 -13.00
N THR A 102 9.32 15.98 -12.09
CA THR A 102 10.02 14.83 -11.51
C THR A 102 9.11 13.60 -11.46
N VAL A 103 9.67 12.40 -11.35
CA VAL A 103 8.90 11.14 -11.26
C VAL A 103 8.08 11.10 -9.96
N GLU A 104 8.62 11.75 -8.93
CA GLU A 104 8.07 11.91 -7.60
C GLU A 104 6.68 12.54 -7.62
N GLN A 105 6.34 13.30 -8.66
CA GLN A 105 5.01 13.80 -8.95
C GLN A 105 3.91 12.73 -8.84
N THR A 106 4.21 11.47 -9.18
CA THR A 106 3.24 10.35 -9.03
C THR A 106 2.98 9.90 -7.61
N ILE A 107 3.82 10.28 -6.66
CA ILE A 107 3.71 9.87 -5.26
C ILE A 107 3.40 11.05 -4.33
N VAL A 108 3.68 12.27 -4.77
CA VAL A 108 3.42 13.53 -4.02
C VAL A 108 2.01 13.58 -3.42
N PRO A 109 0.91 13.24 -4.13
CA PRO A 109 -0.41 13.33 -3.52
C PRO A 109 -0.59 12.39 -2.32
N PHE A 110 -0.04 11.17 -2.40
CA PHE A 110 -0.03 10.23 -1.28
C PHE A 110 0.83 10.73 -0.10
N LEU A 111 1.99 11.33 -0.40
CA LEU A 111 2.88 11.88 0.63
C LEU A 111 2.23 13.04 1.36
N LYS A 112 1.62 13.99 0.65
CA LYS A 112 0.93 15.12 1.28
C LYS A 112 -0.27 14.68 2.09
N TYR A 113 -1.05 13.72 1.57
CA TYR A 113 -2.13 13.11 2.34
C TYR A 113 -1.64 12.50 3.65
N PHE A 114 -0.57 11.70 3.58
CA PHE A 114 0.04 11.05 4.74
C PHE A 114 0.56 12.07 5.75
N LEU A 115 1.33 13.07 5.30
CA LEU A 115 1.89 14.14 6.12
C LEU A 115 0.77 14.90 6.86
N LYS A 116 -0.28 15.31 6.14
CA LYS A 116 -1.41 16.02 6.73
C LYS A 116 -2.09 15.16 7.79
N ASN A 117 -2.47 13.94 7.44
CA ASN A 117 -3.23 13.06 8.33
C ASN A 117 -2.44 12.64 9.57
N LEU A 118 -1.14 12.40 9.43
CA LEU A 118 -0.28 12.07 10.56
C LEU A 118 -0.05 13.28 11.46
N SER A 119 0.22 14.46 10.87
CA SER A 119 0.41 15.70 11.63
C SER A 119 -0.84 16.09 12.40
N ASP A 120 -2.01 16.02 11.76
CA ASP A 120 -3.28 16.33 12.42
C ASP A 120 -3.62 15.33 13.53
N PHE A 121 -3.31 14.05 13.34
CA PHE A 121 -3.46 13.05 14.40
C PHE A 121 -2.51 13.29 15.58
N ILE A 122 -1.25 13.62 15.33
CA ILE A 122 -0.27 13.91 16.40
C ILE A 122 -0.74 15.05 17.31
N LYS A 123 -1.45 16.06 16.77
CA LYS A 123 -2.03 17.15 17.56
C LYS A 123 -3.13 16.70 18.53
N THR A 124 -3.68 15.49 18.36
CA THR A 124 -4.73 14.93 19.22
C THR A 124 -4.18 14.10 20.38
N LEU A 125 -2.85 13.95 20.48
CA LEU A 125 -2.20 13.20 21.55
C LEU A 125 -1.98 14.12 22.77
N ASP A 126 -2.18 13.57 23.97
CA ASP A 126 -2.18 14.37 25.20
C ASP A 126 -0.84 14.31 25.96
N SER A 127 -0.21 13.13 25.96
CA SER A 127 0.91 12.78 26.84
C SER A 127 2.25 12.80 26.12
N ILE A 128 2.29 12.48 24.83
CA ILE A 128 3.52 12.50 24.03
C ILE A 128 3.54 13.65 23.02
N THR A 129 4.75 14.08 22.67
CA THR A 129 4.98 14.98 21.53
C THR A 129 5.93 14.30 20.55
N VAL A 130 5.82 14.66 19.26
CA VAL A 130 6.60 14.05 18.18
C VAL A 130 7.30 15.15 17.38
N SER A 131 8.60 14.98 17.13
CA SER A 131 9.37 15.95 16.35
C SER A 131 8.89 16.02 14.89
N ARG A 132 9.08 17.17 14.25
CA ARG A 132 8.78 17.32 12.81
C ARG A 132 9.65 16.40 11.95
N ASP A 133 10.89 16.15 12.37
CA ASP A 133 11.83 15.28 11.67
C ASP A 133 11.35 13.84 11.62
N VAL A 134 10.67 13.35 12.67
CA VAL A 134 9.99 12.05 12.63
C VAL A 134 8.97 12.02 11.51
N ILE A 135 8.08 13.02 11.45
CA ILE A 135 7.00 13.07 10.46
C ILE A 135 7.59 13.04 9.04
N ASN A 136 8.62 13.86 8.78
CA ASN A 136 9.31 13.91 7.50
C ASN A 136 10.02 12.58 7.17
N SER A 137 10.69 11.97 8.14
CA SER A 137 11.37 10.68 7.95
C SER A 137 10.37 9.57 7.59
N LEU A 138 9.21 9.54 8.24
CA LEU A 138 8.16 8.55 7.94
C LEU A 138 7.55 8.79 6.55
N ALA A 139 7.37 10.05 6.13
CA ALA A 139 6.91 10.37 4.78
C ALA A 139 7.95 9.98 3.72
N ASN A 140 9.24 10.21 3.95
CA ASN A 140 10.31 9.77 3.06
C ASN A 140 10.32 8.24 2.94
N ASN A 141 10.17 7.52 4.06
CA ASN A 141 10.06 6.06 4.04
C ASN A 141 8.84 5.60 3.23
N LEU A 142 7.68 6.26 3.35
CA LEU A 142 6.53 5.98 2.52
C LEU A 142 6.88 6.17 1.04
N GLY A 143 7.48 7.30 0.67
CA GLY A 143 7.88 7.64 -0.70
C GLY A 143 8.78 6.57 -1.33
N GLU A 144 9.85 6.19 -0.63
CA GLU A 144 10.76 5.12 -1.05
C GLU A 144 10.06 3.77 -1.26
N ASN A 145 9.01 3.49 -0.48
CA ASN A 145 8.24 2.26 -0.61
C ASN A 145 7.29 2.31 -1.82
N ILE A 146 6.57 3.41 -2.02
CA ILE A 146 5.52 3.47 -3.04
C ILE A 146 6.04 3.81 -4.43
N ILE A 147 7.16 4.54 -4.55
CA ILE A 147 7.78 4.84 -5.86
C ILE A 147 8.16 3.57 -6.62
N LYS A 148 8.54 2.51 -5.88
CA LYS A 148 8.90 1.19 -6.42
C LYS A 148 7.75 0.50 -7.15
N PHE A 149 6.49 0.83 -6.81
CA PHE A 149 5.33 0.29 -7.52
C PHE A 149 5.14 0.90 -8.91
N TYR A 150 5.67 2.10 -9.14
CA TYR A 150 5.53 2.83 -10.40
C TYR A 150 6.79 2.82 -11.26
N SER A 151 7.97 2.59 -10.68
CA SER A 151 9.26 2.71 -11.40
C SER A 151 9.33 1.97 -12.74
N LYS A 152 8.85 0.71 -12.79
CA LYS A 152 8.82 -0.07 -14.04
C LYS A 152 7.79 0.47 -15.05
N ALA A 153 6.62 0.90 -14.57
CA ALA A 153 5.60 1.50 -15.42
C ALA A 153 6.15 2.77 -16.09
N PHE A 154 6.83 3.61 -15.32
CA PHE A 154 7.52 4.79 -15.83
C PHE A 154 8.54 4.50 -16.92
N ILE A 155 9.42 3.51 -16.69
CA ILE A 155 10.43 3.15 -17.69
C ILE A 155 9.77 2.71 -18.99
N VAL A 156 8.68 1.95 -18.93
CA VAL A 156 7.92 1.53 -20.13
C VAL A 156 7.31 2.73 -20.84
N GLU A 157 6.66 3.63 -20.11
CA GLU A 157 6.00 4.82 -20.68
C GLU A 157 6.98 5.79 -21.30
N LEU A 158 8.10 6.06 -20.62
CA LEU A 158 9.17 6.90 -21.14
C LEU A 158 9.76 6.32 -22.42
N ASN A 159 9.99 5.00 -22.46
CA ASN A 159 10.49 4.34 -23.67
C ASN A 159 9.50 4.41 -24.84
N TYR A 160 8.20 4.28 -24.56
CA TYR A 160 7.17 4.48 -25.57
C TYR A 160 7.15 5.92 -26.07
N TYR A 161 7.26 6.89 -25.16
CA TYR A 161 7.31 8.31 -25.48
C TYR A 161 8.53 8.66 -26.38
N LYS A 162 9.73 8.22 -26.00
CA LYS A 162 10.97 8.40 -26.79
C LYS A 162 10.86 7.85 -28.21
N LYS A 163 10.27 6.66 -28.37
CA LYS A 163 10.05 6.05 -29.69
C LYS A 163 9.10 6.88 -30.56
N LYS A 164 8.10 7.52 -29.95
CA LYS A 164 7.12 8.36 -30.64
C LYS A 164 7.71 9.71 -31.05
N THR A 165 8.60 10.30 -30.24
CA THR A 165 9.18 11.62 -30.48
C THR A 165 10.47 11.61 -31.30
N LEU A 166 11.05 10.44 -31.60
CA LEU A 166 12.32 10.26 -32.34
C LEU A 166 13.49 11.08 -31.75
N ASN A 167 13.42 11.41 -30.47
CA ASN A 167 14.33 12.33 -29.81
C ASN A 167 14.87 11.67 -28.54
N ASP A 168 16.17 11.77 -28.29
CA ASP A 168 16.85 11.11 -27.16
C ASP A 168 17.58 12.10 -26.24
N LYS A 169 17.18 13.37 -26.29
CA LYS A 169 17.71 14.44 -25.43
C LYS A 169 17.06 14.43 -24.04
N ASP A 170 17.77 14.97 -23.04
CA ASP A 170 17.24 15.13 -21.66
C ASP A 170 15.94 15.94 -21.58
N GLU A 171 15.72 16.86 -22.53
CA GLU A 171 14.48 17.64 -22.67
C GLU A 171 13.23 16.74 -22.84
N VAL A 172 13.39 15.55 -23.43
CA VAL A 172 12.30 14.58 -23.67
C VAL A 172 11.75 14.02 -22.36
N PHE A 173 12.58 13.91 -21.33
CA PHE A 173 12.14 13.43 -20.02
C PHE A 173 11.24 14.47 -19.34
N THR A 174 11.67 15.73 -19.29
CA THR A 174 10.89 16.83 -18.71
C THR A 174 9.57 17.02 -19.47
N GLU A 175 9.61 16.93 -20.80
CA GLU A 175 8.42 16.99 -21.65
C GLU A 175 7.44 15.84 -21.36
N PHE A 176 7.96 14.61 -21.24
CA PHE A 176 7.17 13.44 -20.85
C PHE A 176 6.47 13.66 -19.49
N ILE A 177 7.19 14.12 -18.47
CA ILE A 177 6.59 14.36 -17.15
C ILE A 177 5.50 15.43 -17.23
N SER A 178 5.76 16.54 -17.92
CA SER A 178 4.77 17.61 -18.10
C SER A 178 3.50 17.10 -18.81
N ASN A 179 3.67 16.31 -19.88
CA ASN A 179 2.55 15.85 -20.70
C ASN A 179 1.74 14.72 -20.05
N GLU A 180 2.39 13.81 -19.33
CA GLU A 180 1.74 12.61 -18.76
C GLU A 180 1.36 12.78 -17.29
N LEU A 181 1.96 13.75 -16.56
CA LEU A 181 1.76 13.94 -15.12
C LEU A 181 1.56 15.40 -14.69
N GLY A 182 1.69 16.36 -15.63
CA GLY A 182 1.65 17.79 -15.33
C GLY A 182 0.27 18.37 -15.00
N THR A 183 -0.78 17.54 -14.95
CA THR A 183 -2.11 17.96 -14.47
C THR A 183 -2.73 16.87 -13.61
N VAL A 184 -3.69 17.25 -12.75
CA VAL A 184 -4.48 16.32 -11.94
C VAL A 184 -5.18 15.28 -12.81
N SER A 185 -5.76 15.69 -13.94
CA SER A 185 -6.43 14.77 -14.87
C SER A 185 -5.46 13.76 -15.46
N LYS A 186 -4.28 14.21 -15.89
CA LYS A 186 -3.24 13.34 -16.47
C LYS A 186 -2.66 12.36 -15.46
N LEU A 187 -2.41 12.84 -14.24
CA LEU A 187 -1.99 11.98 -13.15
C LEU A 187 -3.05 10.92 -12.80
N HIS A 188 -4.33 11.29 -12.81
CA HIS A 188 -5.42 10.35 -12.60
C HIS A 188 -5.56 9.32 -13.74
N GLU A 189 -5.37 9.73 -14.99
CA GLU A 189 -5.24 8.82 -16.15
C GLU A 189 -4.07 7.84 -15.92
N PHE A 190 -2.90 8.30 -15.50
CA PHE A 190 -1.77 7.43 -15.19
C PHE A 190 -2.12 6.37 -14.13
N TYR A 191 -2.77 6.77 -13.03
CA TYR A 191 -3.20 5.83 -11.98
C TYR A 191 -4.20 4.78 -12.47
N CYS A 192 -5.16 5.19 -13.29
CA CYS A 192 -6.13 4.27 -13.86
C CYS A 192 -5.51 3.33 -14.91
N LYS A 193 -4.41 3.74 -15.57
CA LYS A 193 -3.63 2.92 -16.50
C LYS A 193 -2.79 1.87 -15.76
N TYR A 194 -2.32 2.18 -14.55
CA TYR A 194 -1.56 1.29 -13.68
C TYR A 194 -2.30 0.93 -12.38
N PRO A 195 -3.50 0.36 -12.47
CA PRO A 195 -4.43 0.28 -11.34
C PRO A 195 -3.93 -0.64 -10.22
N VAL A 196 -3.14 -1.68 -10.55
CA VAL A 196 -2.51 -2.55 -9.54
C VAL A 196 -1.45 -1.78 -8.75
N SER A 197 -0.58 -1.02 -9.42
CA SER A 197 0.42 -0.18 -8.76
C SER A 197 -0.25 0.88 -7.88
N THR A 198 -1.34 1.49 -8.36
CA THR A 198 -2.12 2.45 -7.58
C THR A 198 -2.78 1.84 -6.36
N ARG A 199 -3.40 0.66 -6.51
CA ARG A 199 -3.94 -0.09 -5.36
C ARG A 199 -2.85 -0.38 -4.32
N LEU A 200 -1.67 -0.81 -4.75
CA LEU A 200 -0.54 -1.09 -3.85
C LEU A 200 -0.05 0.17 -3.13
N ALA A 201 0.11 1.29 -3.85
CA ALA A 201 0.53 2.57 -3.26
C ALA A 201 -0.48 3.07 -2.22
N ALA A 202 -1.77 3.13 -2.58
CA ALA A 202 -2.84 3.54 -1.67
C ALA A 202 -2.93 2.62 -0.44
N THR A 203 -2.89 1.29 -0.65
CA THR A 203 -2.92 0.31 0.45
C THR A 203 -1.71 0.46 1.38
N LYS A 204 -0.51 0.68 0.84
CA LYS A 204 0.71 0.89 1.64
C LYS A 204 0.63 2.18 2.45
N THR A 205 0.11 3.25 1.87
CA THR A 205 -0.15 4.54 2.56
C THR A 205 -1.08 4.35 3.76
N LEU A 206 -2.24 3.71 3.55
CA LEU A 206 -3.21 3.44 4.62
C LEU A 206 -2.61 2.58 5.73
N ASN A 207 -1.94 1.47 5.37
CA ASN A 207 -1.37 0.55 6.33
C ASN A 207 -0.26 1.19 7.17
N LEU A 208 0.64 1.95 6.56
CA LEU A 208 1.71 2.66 7.29
C LEU A 208 1.12 3.74 8.21
N LEU A 209 0.18 4.54 7.70
CA LEU A 209 -0.49 5.57 8.50
C LEU A 209 -1.15 4.97 9.73
N GLU A 210 -1.91 3.89 9.56
CA GLU A 210 -2.58 3.21 10.66
C GLU A 210 -1.60 2.55 11.64
N SER A 211 -0.50 1.98 11.14
CA SER A 211 0.54 1.38 11.99
C SER A 211 1.18 2.43 12.91
N PHE A 212 1.54 3.60 12.37
CA PHE A 212 2.08 4.69 13.18
C PHE A 212 1.06 5.29 14.13
N LYS A 213 -0.18 5.52 13.67
CA LYS A 213 -1.27 6.00 14.54
C LYS A 213 -1.49 5.06 15.73
N LYS A 214 -1.55 3.75 15.50
CA LYS A 214 -1.69 2.74 16.56
C LYS A 214 -0.54 2.78 17.55
N ALA A 215 0.70 2.84 17.07
CA ALA A 215 1.88 2.88 17.93
C ALA A 215 1.87 4.14 18.80
N LEU A 216 1.62 5.31 18.20
CA LEU A 216 1.59 6.59 18.90
C LEU A 216 0.45 6.65 19.93
N VAL A 217 -0.78 6.27 19.58
CA VAL A 217 -1.91 6.29 20.54
C VAL A 217 -1.70 5.33 21.71
N ARG A 218 -1.08 4.18 21.48
CA ARG A 218 -0.78 3.22 22.56
C ARG A 218 0.31 3.76 23.47
N THR A 219 1.39 4.29 22.91
CA THR A 219 2.47 4.92 23.67
C THR A 219 1.96 6.12 24.47
N ASP A 220 1.09 6.94 23.88
CA ASP A 220 0.45 8.09 24.53
C ASP A 220 -0.35 7.67 25.77
N LYS A 221 -1.26 6.70 25.60
CA LYS A 221 -2.12 6.20 26.68
C LYS A 221 -1.36 5.52 27.81
N ASP A 222 -0.29 4.80 27.49
CA ASP A 222 0.47 4.02 28.46
C ASP A 222 1.73 4.73 28.97
N LEU A 223 1.99 6.00 28.58
CA LEU A 223 3.24 6.70 28.87
C LEU A 223 3.64 6.66 30.35
N LYS A 224 2.70 6.92 31.27
CA LYS A 224 2.97 6.86 32.72
C LYS A 224 3.40 5.46 33.18
N LYS A 225 2.78 4.41 32.65
CA LYS A 225 3.18 3.02 32.97
C LYS A 225 4.55 2.72 32.39
N LEU A 226 4.82 3.18 31.17
CA LEU A 226 6.11 3.02 30.50
C LEU A 226 7.22 3.72 31.30
N HIS A 227 7.03 4.97 31.73
CA HIS A 227 7.97 5.68 32.59
C HIS A 227 8.25 4.91 33.89
N ASN A 228 7.20 4.43 34.56
CA ASN A 228 7.33 3.69 35.82
C ASN A 228 8.05 2.34 35.66
N GLN A 229 7.77 1.61 34.58
CA GLN A 229 8.31 0.28 34.32
C GLN A 229 9.75 0.34 33.79
N PHE A 230 10.01 1.25 32.85
CA PHE A 230 11.28 1.31 32.13
C PHE A 230 12.24 2.40 32.63
N LYS A 231 11.82 3.20 33.62
CA LYS A 231 12.65 4.21 34.30
C LYS A 231 13.26 5.26 33.37
N PHE A 232 12.48 5.74 32.39
CA PHE A 232 12.79 6.91 31.57
C PHE A 232 11.76 8.02 31.80
N SER A 233 12.06 9.25 31.39
CA SER A 233 11.25 10.44 31.75
C SER A 233 10.78 11.26 30.56
N SER A 234 11.43 11.15 29.40
CA SER A 234 11.02 11.95 28.23
C SER A 234 9.64 11.53 27.71
N SER A 235 8.87 12.52 27.28
CA SER A 235 7.61 12.37 26.54
C SER A 235 7.75 12.80 25.07
N HIS A 236 8.94 13.21 24.65
CA HIS A 236 9.19 13.72 23.31
C HIS A 236 9.89 12.66 22.46
N ILE A 237 9.25 12.22 21.39
CA ILE A 237 9.80 11.26 20.43
C ILE A 237 10.56 12.04 19.35
N ASN A 238 11.87 11.83 19.28
CA ASN A 238 12.75 12.52 18.31
C ASN A 238 13.00 11.69 17.05
N LYS A 239 12.80 10.37 17.09
CA LYS A 239 13.02 9.47 15.96
C LYS A 239 12.12 8.22 16.07
N ILE A 240 11.61 7.78 14.91
CA ILE A 240 10.92 6.50 14.77
C ILE A 240 11.62 5.74 13.66
N SER A 241 12.00 4.49 13.92
CA SER A 241 12.53 3.59 12.90
C SER A 241 11.76 2.28 12.91
N ALA A 242 11.54 1.70 11.73
CA ALA A 242 11.07 0.34 11.62
C ALA A 242 12.28 -0.60 11.74
N SER A 243 12.19 -1.65 12.55
CA SER A 243 13.27 -2.65 12.58
C SER A 243 13.31 -3.39 11.24
N ASN A 244 14.51 -3.72 10.73
CA ASN A 244 14.76 -4.40 9.45
C ASN A 244 14.23 -5.86 9.34
N GLY A 245 13.28 -6.27 10.16
CA GLY A 245 12.70 -7.62 10.16
C GLY A 245 11.46 -7.77 9.27
N ASP A 246 11.10 -9.02 8.98
CA ASP A 246 9.95 -9.40 8.16
C ASP A 246 8.65 -8.69 8.60
N SER A 247 8.02 -8.00 7.64
CA SER A 247 6.71 -7.37 7.83
C SER A 247 5.61 -8.43 7.90
N HIS A 248 5.35 -8.99 9.08
CA HIS A 248 4.21 -9.89 9.29
C HIS A 248 2.92 -9.09 9.55
N GLU A 249 1.83 -9.49 8.89
CA GLU A 249 0.46 -8.96 8.99
C GLU A 249 0.28 -7.44 8.76
N LYS A 250 -0.18 -7.07 7.55
CA LYS A 250 -0.72 -5.72 7.23
C LYS A 250 0.16 -4.54 7.69
N ALA A 251 1.48 -4.66 7.53
CA ALA A 251 2.47 -3.64 7.95
C ALA A 251 2.57 -3.39 9.47
N SER A 252 2.22 -4.38 10.29
CA SER A 252 2.45 -4.37 11.74
C SER A 252 3.93 -4.68 12.04
N SER A 253 4.83 -3.86 11.50
CA SER A 253 6.26 -3.95 11.76
C SER A 253 6.58 -3.53 13.18
N VAL A 254 7.62 -4.13 13.76
CA VAL A 254 8.21 -3.64 15.00
C VAL A 254 8.77 -2.24 14.77
N LEU A 255 8.40 -1.30 15.64
CA LEU A 255 8.86 0.08 15.61
C LEU A 255 9.78 0.34 16.80
N ILE A 256 10.79 1.16 16.59
CA ILE A 256 11.68 1.67 17.65
C ILE A 256 11.39 3.15 17.77
N LEU A 257 10.81 3.55 18.91
CA LEU A 257 10.56 4.94 19.28
C LEU A 257 11.74 5.41 20.13
N GLU A 258 12.48 6.39 19.62
CA GLU A 258 13.58 7.02 20.35
C GLU A 258 13.09 8.34 20.93
N PHE A 259 13.28 8.48 22.24
CA PHE A 259 12.88 9.65 23.00
C PHE A 259 14.03 10.66 23.11
N SER A 260 13.73 11.89 23.51
CA SER A 260 14.73 12.97 23.61
C SER A 260 15.81 12.75 24.67
N ASP A 261 15.58 11.85 25.63
CA ASP A 261 16.57 11.36 26.60
C ASP A 261 17.39 10.17 26.06
N ASN A 262 17.32 9.91 24.75
CA ASN A 262 17.92 8.79 24.03
C ASN A 262 17.38 7.41 24.45
N TYR A 263 16.30 7.36 25.25
CA TYR A 263 15.66 6.08 25.56
C TYR A 263 15.02 5.49 24.30
N LYS A 264 15.24 4.19 24.07
CA LYS A 264 14.70 3.47 22.90
C LYS A 264 13.64 2.47 23.33
N LEU A 265 12.40 2.74 22.98
CA LEU A 265 11.27 1.86 23.23
C LEU A 265 10.95 1.02 21.99
N VAL A 266 11.00 -0.30 22.12
CA VAL A 266 10.63 -1.23 21.05
C VAL A 266 9.14 -1.56 21.13
N TYR A 267 8.36 -1.01 20.21
CA TYR A 267 6.95 -1.31 20.05
C TYR A 267 6.74 -2.54 19.17
N LYS A 268 6.08 -3.58 19.73
CA LYS A 268 5.72 -4.82 19.02
C LYS A 268 4.20 -4.98 18.99
N PRO A 269 3.53 -4.81 17.84
CA PRO A 269 2.07 -4.88 17.72
C PRO A 269 1.50 -6.32 17.74
N ARG A 270 1.90 -7.17 18.70
CA ARG A 270 1.47 -8.58 18.80
C ARG A 270 0.68 -8.84 20.09
N LYS A 271 -0.21 -9.84 20.05
CA LYS A 271 -0.89 -10.31 21.27
C LYS A 271 0.14 -10.82 22.28
N LEU A 272 0.05 -10.35 23.52
CA LEU A 272 1.01 -10.70 24.57
C LEU A 272 0.72 -12.03 25.25
N GLN A 273 -0.38 -12.72 24.91
CA GLN A 273 -0.75 -13.98 25.58
C GLN A 273 0.42 -14.98 25.60
N ILE A 274 1.00 -15.31 24.45
CA ILE A 274 2.13 -16.25 24.37
C ILE A 274 3.35 -15.73 25.15
N VAL A 275 3.58 -14.41 25.16
CA VAL A 275 4.69 -13.80 25.90
C VAL A 275 4.48 -13.90 27.41
N ASN A 276 3.26 -13.69 27.89
CA ASN A 276 2.91 -13.77 29.30
C ASN A 276 2.97 -15.22 29.80
N GLU A 277 2.46 -16.18 29.03
CA GLU A 277 2.57 -17.61 29.36
C GLU A 277 4.04 -18.04 29.41
N PHE A 278 4.85 -17.61 28.44
CA PHE A 278 6.27 -17.89 28.44
C PHE A 278 6.99 -17.24 29.63
N HIS A 279 6.66 -16.00 29.99
CA HIS A 279 7.23 -15.33 31.16
C HIS A 279 6.86 -16.05 32.46
N SER A 280 5.60 -16.48 32.58
CA SER A 280 5.11 -17.26 33.74
C SER A 280 5.85 -18.60 33.86
N LEU A 281 6.14 -19.25 32.73
CA LEU A 281 6.97 -20.46 32.71
C LEU A 281 8.40 -20.18 33.19
N ILE A 282 9.02 -19.09 32.72
CA ILE A 282 10.39 -18.71 33.14
C ILE A 282 10.43 -18.37 34.63
N GLU A 283 9.43 -17.65 35.16
CA GLU A 283 9.30 -17.35 36.59
C GLU A 283 9.06 -18.61 37.42
N TRP A 284 8.34 -19.60 36.90
CA TRP A 284 8.15 -20.88 37.60
C TRP A 284 9.44 -21.73 37.66
N ILE A 285 10.31 -21.61 36.66
CA ILE A 285 11.59 -22.35 36.61
C ILE A 285 12.66 -21.74 37.52
N ASN A 286 12.69 -20.41 37.65
CA ASN A 286 13.72 -19.68 38.43
C ASN A 286 13.37 -19.59 39.92
#